data_AF-A0A379TNR6-F1
#
_entry.id   AF-A0A379TNR6-F1
#
_cell.length_a   1.000
_cell.length_b   1.000
_cell.length_c   1.000
_cell.angle_alpha   90.00
_cell.angle_beta   90.00
_cell.angle_gamma   90.00
#
_symmetry.space_group_name_H-M   'P 1'
#
loop_
_entity.id
_entity.type
_entity.pdbx_description
1 polymer ?
#
loop_
_entity_poly.entity_id
_entity_poly.type
_entity_poly.pdbx_seq_one_letter_code
_entity_poly.pdbx_strand_id
1 'polypeptide(L)' 'MLGWVITCHDDRAQDMLDCLEKKNGPLAQCRAVNFWRGLSSNMLSRMMCDALHATDSGKGVIF' A
#
# COMPACT_ATOMS: atom_id res chain seq x y z
N MET A 1 -13.91 0.16 -6.59
CA MET A 1 -14.13 -0.16 -5.16
C MET A 1 -13.18 0.73 -4.36
N LEU A 2 -13.37 0.91 -3.05
CA LEU A 2 -12.47 1.81 -2.30
C LEU A 2 -11.04 1.22 -2.34
N GLY A 3 -10.04 2.04 -2.66
CA GLY A 3 -8.64 1.60 -2.70
C GLY A 3 -8.02 1.58 -1.30
N TRP A 4 -7.01 0.73 -1.10
CA TRP A 4 -6.34 0.56 0.20
C TRP A 4 -4.82 0.60 0.01
N VAL A 5 -4.14 1.39 0.83
CA VAL A 5 -2.68 1.42 0.89
C VAL A 5 -2.26 1.05 2.30
N ILE A 6 -1.72 -0.15 2.49
CA ILE A 6 -1.20 -0.60 3.78
C ILE A 6 0.22 -0.07 3.90
N THR A 7 0.52 0.71 4.95
CA THR A 7 1.86 1.24 5.18
C THR A 7 2.37 0.88 6.57
N CYS A 8 3.62 0.41 6.64
CA CYS A 8 4.28 0.01 7.88
C CYS A 8 5.79 0.20 7.80
N HIS A 9 6.44 0.23 8.96
CA HIS A 9 7.89 0.09 9.03
C HIS A 9 8.32 -1.32 8.61
N ASP A 10 9.49 -1.39 7.95
CA ASP A 10 10.12 -2.62 7.45
C ASP A 10 9.16 -3.38 6.51
N ASP A 11 9.19 -4.72 6.49
CA ASP A 11 8.43 -5.52 5.51
C ASP A 11 7.00 -5.89 5.93
N ARG A 12 6.53 -5.35 7.06
CA ARG A 12 5.25 -5.76 7.66
C ARG A 12 4.03 -5.46 6.79
N ALA A 13 4.05 -4.38 6.00
CA ALA A 13 2.90 -4.05 5.17
C ALA A 13 2.72 -5.07 4.02
N GLN A 14 3.83 -5.56 3.46
CA GLN A 14 3.80 -6.62 2.44
C GLN A 14 3.29 -7.93 3.04
N ASP A 15 3.76 -8.32 4.22
CA ASP A 15 3.29 -9.53 4.91
C ASP A 15 1.77 -9.50 5.18
N MET A 16 1.25 -8.33 5.55
CA MET A 16 -0.18 -8.12 5.76
C MET A 16 -0.97 -8.25 4.46
N LEU A 17 -0.49 -7.65 3.37
CA LEU A 17 -1.11 -7.78 2.05
C LEU A 17 -1.13 -9.24 1.60
N ASP A 18 -0.02 -9.94 1.68
CA ASP A 18 0.10 -11.35 1.30
C ASP A 18 -0.86 -12.24 2.12
N CYS A 19 -1.01 -11.96 3.42
CA CYS A 19 -1.95 -12.67 4.28
C CYS A 19 -3.41 -12.41 3.88
N LEU A 20 -3.74 -11.18 3.49
CA LEU A 20 -5.07 -10.82 3.01
C LEU A 20 -5.38 -11.46 1.66
N GLU A 21 -4.43 -11.49 0.73
CA GLU A 21 -4.60 -12.10 -0.58
C GLU A 21 -4.73 -13.63 -0.49
N LYS A 22 -3.99 -14.26 0.42
CA LYS A 22 -4.15 -15.71 0.70
C LYS A 22 -5.56 -16.06 1.18
N LYS A 23 -6.22 -15.16 1.91
CA LYS A 23 -7.56 -15.40 2.47
C LYS A 23 -8.70 -15.01 1.53
N ASN A 24 -8.53 -13.93 0.77
CA ASN A 24 -9.62 -13.31 0.02
C ASN A 24 -9.43 -13.38 -1.51
N GLY A 25 -8.31 -13.94 -1.97
CA GLY A 25 -7.89 -13.89 -3.37
C GLY A 25 -7.20 -12.57 -3.72
N PRO A 26 -6.82 -12.38 -5.00
CA PRO A 26 -6.07 -11.22 -5.46
C PRO A 26 -6.80 -9.90 -5.17
N LEU A 27 -6.10 -8.94 -4.55
CA LEU A 27 -6.68 -7.65 -4.16
C LEU A 27 -6.21 -6.55 -5.12
N ALA A 28 -6.85 -6.44 -6.28
CA ALA A 28 -6.44 -5.54 -7.37
C ALA A 28 -6.31 -4.05 -6.98
N GLN A 29 -7.05 -3.61 -5.94
CA GLN A 29 -7.05 -2.22 -5.45
C GLN A 29 -6.39 -2.06 -4.08
N CYS A 30 -5.51 -3.00 -3.69
CA CYS A 30 -4.74 -2.92 -2.47
C CYS A 30 -3.24 -2.87 -2.79
N ARG A 31 -2.48 -2.01 -2.12
CA ARG A 31 -1.02 -1.93 -2.25
C ARG A 31 -0.37 -1.84 -0.88
N ALA A 32 0.82 -2.42 -0.75
CA ALA A 32 1.67 -2.27 0.42
C ALA A 32 2.78 -1.26 0.14
N VAL A 33 3.09 -0.41 1.12
CA VAL A 33 4.23 0.50 1.10
C VAL A 33 5.06 0.26 2.36
N ASN A 34 6.28 -0.22 2.16
CA ASN A 34 7.22 -0.50 3.25
C ASN A 34 8.11 0.71 3.50
N PHE A 35 8.11 1.24 4.72
CA PHE A 35 8.98 2.35 5.12
C PHE A 35 10.23 1.84 5.85
N TRP A 36 11.39 2.11 5.27
CA TRP A 36 12.67 1.61 5.76
C TRP A 36 13.46 2.73 6.46
N ARG A 37 14.28 2.36 7.45
CA ARG A 37 15.18 3.32 8.09
C ARG A 37 16.13 3.93 7.05
N GLY A 38 16.22 5.26 7.05
CA GLY A 38 17.05 6.02 6.11
C GLY A 38 16.32 6.47 4.84
N LEU A 39 15.04 6.09 4.66
CA LEU A 39 14.23 6.58 3.55
C LEU A 39 13.81 8.03 3.81
N SER A 40 14.08 8.93 2.85
CA SER A 40 13.72 10.34 3.01
C SER A 40 12.21 10.53 2.93
N SER A 41 11.68 11.57 3.59
CA SER A 41 10.26 11.91 3.49
C SER A 41 9.82 12.12 2.04
N ASN A 42 10.70 12.66 1.18
CA ASN A 42 10.41 12.83 -0.24
C ASN A 42 10.29 11.50 -1.00
N MET A 43 11.14 10.51 -0.69
CA MET A 43 11.00 9.16 -1.25
C MET A 43 9.71 8.49 -0.76
N LEU A 44 9.39 8.61 0.54
CA LEU A 44 8.17 8.05 1.10
C LEU A 44 6.93 8.66 0.44
N SER A 45 6.89 9.99 0.31
CA SER A 45 5.78 10.67 -0.36
C SER A 45 5.57 10.19 -1.79
N ARG A 46 6.65 9.94 -2.54
CA ARG A 46 6.56 9.39 -3.91
C ARG A 46 5.99 7.97 -3.92
N MET A 47 6.49 7.10 -3.05
CA MET A 47 5.98 5.72 -2.93
C MET A 47 4.49 5.71 -2.54
N MET A 48 4.07 6.59 -1.63
CA MET A 48 2.67 6.74 -1.24
C MET A 48 1.81 7.27 -2.39
N CYS A 49 2.30 8.24 -3.18
CA CYS A 49 1.62 8.73 -4.37
C CYS A 49 1.47 7.65 -5.45
N ASP A 50 2.50 6.86 -5.68
CA ASP A 50 2.46 5.76 -6.65
C ASP A 50 1.44 4.69 -6.23
N ALA A 51 1.42 4.34 -4.94
CA ALA A 51 0.45 3.40 -4.37
C ALA A 51 -0.99 3.95 -4.43
N LEU A 52 -1.19 5.24 -4.17
CA LEU A 52 -2.46 5.92 -4.32
C LEU A 52 -2.95 5.83 -5.77
N HIS A 53 -2.11 6.20 -6.73
CA HIS A 53 -2.46 6.17 -8.15
C HIS A 53 -2.82 4.76 -8.62
N ALA A 54 -2.08 3.74 -8.17
CA ALA A 54 -2.30 2.35 -8.55
C ALA A 54 -3.57 1.72 -7.93
N THR A 55 -4.12 2.30 -6.86
CA THR A 55 -5.29 1.75 -6.15
C THR A 55 -6.56 2.56 -6.37
N ASP A 56 -6.44 3.80 -6.81
CA ASP A 56 -7.58 4.68 -7.04
C ASP A 56 -8.47 4.19 -8.20
N SER A 57 -9.78 4.16 -7.95
CA SER A 57 -10.82 3.89 -8.96
C SER A 57 -11.85 5.01 -9.06
N GLY A 58 -11.51 6.20 -8.57
CA GLY A 58 -12.41 7.35 -8.49
C GLY A 58 -13.39 7.28 -7.33
N LYS A 59 -13.21 6.35 -6.38
CA LYS A 59 -14.02 6.22 -5.16
C LYS A 59 -13.28 6.62 -3.88
N GLY A 60 -12.02 7.03 -4.00
CA GLY A 60 -11.14 7.34 -2.87
C GLY A 60 -10.29 6.14 -2.45
N VAL A 61 -9.31 6.44 -1.59
CA VAL A 61 -8.30 5.51 -1.09
C VAL A 61 -8.11 5.72 0.41
N ILE A 62 -8.02 4.62 1.16
CA ILE A 62 -7.68 4.60 2.59
C ILE A 62 -6.19 4.27 2.73
N PHE A 63 -5.51 4.95 3.64
CA PHE A 63 -4.15 4.66 4.07
C PHE A 63 -4.15 4.08 5.48
#